data_AF-K9H2L2-F1
#
_entry.id   AF-K9H2L2-F1
#
_cell.length_a   1.000
_cell.length_b   1.000
_cell.length_c   1.000
_cell.angle_alpha   90.00
_cell.angle_beta   90.00
_cell.angle_gamma   90.00
#
_symmetry.space_group_name_H-M   'P 1'
#
loop_
_entity.id
_entity.type
_entity.pdbx_description
1 polymer ?
#
loop_
_entity_poly.entity_id
_entity_poly.type
_entity_poly.pdbx_seq_one_letter_code
_entity_poly.pdbx_strand_id
1 'polypeptide(L)'
;MTAVVEAPAAPAGAPFPEQDRQWLYKVYGAAILSAVLAVFHASVLAMAIAAALVVLLGRRRAAAAGRGSAADSHRRWLRRTMLVPLLLYGGLLSLMVVEAVRIASSGGDHLLQAVAAHLILHSVVTLGSGLWLIVRLLIGGLRFVDGRPA
;
A
#
# COMPACT_ATOMS: atom_id res chain seq x y z
N MET A 1 24.57 -9.51 50.10
CA MET A 1 23.73 -9.99 48.98
C MET A 1 22.62 -8.98 48.76
N THR A 2 22.85 -8.00 47.90
CA THR A 2 21.84 -7.00 47.49
C THR A 2 20.97 -7.61 46.41
N ALA A 3 19.69 -7.82 46.71
CA ALA A 3 18.71 -8.24 45.72
C ALA A 3 18.61 -7.13 44.65
N VAL A 4 19.03 -7.45 43.43
CA VAL A 4 18.71 -6.65 42.25
C VAL A 4 17.21 -6.79 42.06
N VAL A 5 16.47 -5.80 42.54
CA VAL A 5 15.04 -5.67 42.23
C VAL A 5 14.98 -5.29 40.75
N GLU A 6 14.78 -6.31 39.91
CA GLU A 6 14.47 -6.14 38.50
C GLU A 6 13.22 -5.27 38.42
N ALA A 7 13.38 -4.02 37.97
CA ALA A 7 12.26 -3.13 37.74
C ALA A 7 11.30 -3.83 36.76
N PRO A 8 9.98 -3.85 37.04
CA PRO A 8 9.03 -4.48 36.14
C PRO A 8 9.21 -3.87 34.76
N ALA A 9 9.49 -4.73 33.76
CA ALA A 9 9.63 -4.32 32.37
C ALA A 9 8.43 -3.44 32.01
N ALA A 10 8.71 -2.18 31.67
CA ALA A 10 7.67 -1.25 31.25
C ALA A 10 6.82 -1.95 30.17
N PRO A 11 5.48 -1.95 30.30
CA PRO A 11 4.62 -2.65 29.34
C PRO A 11 5.01 -2.22 27.93
N ALA A 12 5.32 -3.22 27.09
CA ALA A 12 5.83 -2.99 25.75
C ALA A 12 4.86 -2.09 24.96
N GLY A 13 5.33 -0.89 24.62
CA GLY A 13 4.61 0.06 23.77
C GLY A 13 3.67 0.97 24.55
N ALA A 14 4.05 2.25 24.70
CA ALA A 14 3.06 3.27 25.04
C ALA A 14 1.94 3.22 23.99
N PRO A 15 0.66 3.10 24.39
CA PRO A 15 -0.44 3.04 23.45
C PRO A 15 -0.43 4.27 22.55
N PHE A 16 -0.77 4.10 21.27
CA PHE A 16 -0.86 5.20 20.32
C PHE A 16 -1.69 6.34 20.92
N PRO A 17 -1.26 7.61 20.80
CA PRO A 17 -2.14 8.74 21.07
C PRO A 17 -3.45 8.56 20.31
N GLU A 18 -4.59 8.78 20.97
CA GLU A 18 -5.92 8.48 20.42
C GLU A 18 -6.14 9.10 19.03
N GLN A 19 -5.64 10.33 18.84
CA GLN A 19 -5.67 11.02 17.55
C GLN A 19 -4.90 10.29 16.43
N ASP A 20 -3.74 9.71 16.75
CA ASP A 20 -2.94 8.94 15.78
C ASP A 20 -3.56 7.57 15.51
N ARG A 21 -4.18 6.96 16.52
CA ARG A 21 -4.91 5.71 16.38
C ARG A 21 -6.11 5.86 15.44
N GLN A 22 -6.96 6.87 15.66
CA GLN A 22 -8.12 7.16 14.81
C GLN A 22 -7.73 7.48 13.37
N TRP A 23 -6.64 8.22 13.18
CA TRP A 23 -6.11 8.50 11.85
C TRP A 23 -5.59 7.22 11.17
N LEU A 24 -4.80 6.39 11.86
CA LEU A 24 -4.29 5.13 11.33
C LEU A 24 -5.44 4.20 10.93
N TYR A 25 -6.52 4.10 11.73
CA TYR A 25 -7.71 3.34 11.34
C TYR A 25 -8.30 3.78 10.00
N LYS A 26 -8.44 5.10 9.78
CA LYS A 26 -8.93 5.63 8.50
C LYS A 26 -8.01 5.27 7.33
N VAL A 27 -6.70 5.35 7.53
CA VAL A 27 -5.71 5.01 6.50
C VAL A 27 -5.71 3.52 6.19
N TYR A 28 -5.77 2.65 7.20
CA TYR A 28 -5.91 1.20 6.99
C TYR A 28 -7.22 0.87 6.27
N GLY A 29 -8.33 1.51 6.63
CA GLY A 29 -9.62 1.35 5.94
C GLY A 29 -9.52 1.70 4.45
N ALA A 30 -8.92 2.86 4.11
CA ALA A 30 -8.71 3.26 2.72
C ALA A 30 -7.75 2.32 1.96
N ALA A 31 -6.71 1.82 2.64
CA ALA A 31 -5.78 0.84 2.09
C ALA A 31 -6.46 -0.51 1.79
N ILE A 32 -7.32 -0.99 2.69
CA ILE A 32 -8.12 -2.20 2.49
C ILE A 32 -9.11 -2.01 1.34
N LEU A 33 -9.80 -0.86 1.28
CA LEU A 33 -10.69 -0.54 0.17
C LEU A 33 -9.94 -0.55 -1.17
N SER A 34 -8.74 0.03 -1.24
CA SER A 34 -7.89 -0.03 -2.43
C SER A 34 -7.55 -1.46 -2.83
N ALA A 35 -7.21 -2.33 -1.87
CA ALA A 35 -6.93 -3.74 -2.11
C ALA A 35 -8.15 -4.50 -2.65
N VAL A 36 -9.33 -4.27 -2.07
CA VAL A 36 -10.59 -4.88 -2.51
C VAL A 36 -10.95 -4.44 -3.93
N LEU A 37 -10.82 -3.13 -4.22
CA LEU A 37 -11.05 -2.59 -5.56
C LEU A 37 -10.08 -3.14 -6.59
N ALA A 38 -8.82 -3.36 -6.21
CA ALA A 38 -7.86 -4.05 -7.07
C ALA A 38 -8.36 -5.46 -7.40
N VAL A 39 -8.78 -6.26 -6.42
CA VAL A 39 -9.33 -7.62 -6.67
C VAL A 39 -10.56 -7.60 -7.59
N PHE A 40 -11.46 -6.62 -7.42
CA PHE A 40 -12.62 -6.42 -8.31
C PHE A 40 -12.29 -5.80 -9.68
N HIS A 41 -11.01 -5.72 -10.06
CA HIS A 41 -10.55 -5.15 -11.33
C HIS A 41 -10.93 -3.66 -11.54
N ALA A 42 -11.25 -2.94 -10.46
CA ALA A 42 -11.40 -1.49 -10.47
C ALA A 42 -10.01 -0.80 -10.36
N SER A 43 -9.07 -1.24 -11.20
CA SER A 43 -7.63 -0.93 -11.16
C SER A 43 -7.33 0.56 -11.21
N VAL A 44 -8.10 1.35 -11.96
CA VAL A 44 -7.97 2.81 -12.04
C VAL A 44 -8.29 3.47 -10.69
N LEU A 45 -9.40 3.06 -10.07
CA LEU A 45 -9.82 3.62 -8.78
C LEU A 45 -8.87 3.17 -7.66
N ALA A 46 -8.45 1.90 -7.69
CA ALA A 46 -7.44 1.38 -6.77
C ALA A 46 -6.13 2.15 -6.86
N MET A 47 -5.67 2.46 -8.09
CA MET A 47 -4.48 3.26 -8.35
C MET A 47 -4.62 4.70 -7.86
N ALA A 48 -5.78 5.34 -8.09
CA ALA A 48 -6.05 6.69 -7.61
C ALA A 48 -6.00 6.77 -6.07
N ILE A 49 -6.59 5.79 -5.38
CA ILE A 49 -6.55 5.71 -3.91
C ILE A 49 -5.12 5.46 -3.44
N ALA A 50 -4.37 4.54 -4.06
CA ALA A 50 -2.98 4.27 -3.71
C ALA A 50 -2.09 5.52 -3.88
N ALA A 51 -2.27 6.27 -4.98
CA ALA A 51 -1.60 7.55 -5.22
C ALA A 51 -1.92 8.57 -4.12
N ALA A 52 -3.21 8.77 -3.84
CA ALA A 52 -3.67 9.68 -2.79
C ALA A 52 -3.08 9.30 -1.42
N LEU A 53 -3.06 8.00 -1.09
CA LEU A 53 -2.45 7.49 0.14
C LEU A 53 -0.95 7.77 0.20
N VAL A 54 -0.18 7.52 -0.87
CA VAL A 54 1.26 7.81 -0.89
C VAL A 54 1.54 9.31 -0.70
N VAL A 55 0.74 10.19 -1.31
CA VAL A 55 0.87 11.64 -1.16
C VAL A 55 0.49 12.08 0.26
N LEU A 56 -0.65 11.62 0.78
CA LEU A 56 -1.11 11.92 2.15
C LEU A 56 -0.08 11.46 3.19
N LEU A 57 0.40 10.23 3.04
CA LEU A 57 1.44 9.64 3.85
C LEU A 57 2.80 10.29 3.62
N GLY A 58 3.02 11.08 2.58
CA GLY A 58 4.22 11.89 2.36
C GLY A 58 4.15 13.23 3.08
N ARG A 59 3.03 13.96 2.90
CA ARG A 59 2.80 15.30 3.47
C ARG A 59 2.87 15.33 4.99
N ARG A 60 2.37 14.29 5.67
CA ARG A 60 2.45 14.20 7.14
C ARG A 60 3.90 14.09 7.65
N ARG A 61 4.95 14.00 6.80
CA ARG A 61 6.37 13.73 7.21
C ARG A 61 6.95 15.01 7.74
N ALA A 62 6.69 16.07 6.98
CA ALA A 62 6.94 17.43 7.37
C ALA A 62 6.22 17.76 8.69
N ALA A 63 4.99 17.26 8.88
CA ALA A 63 4.19 17.56 10.07
C ALA A 63 4.42 16.64 11.29
N ALA A 64 5.13 15.52 11.17
CA ALA A 64 5.23 14.49 12.21
C ALA A 64 6.60 14.38 12.89
N ALA A 65 7.54 15.28 12.58
CA ALA A 65 8.77 15.42 13.37
C ALA A 65 8.39 15.71 14.84
N GLY A 66 8.35 14.67 15.68
CA GLY A 66 7.93 14.74 17.09
C GLY A 66 6.78 13.81 17.52
N ARG A 67 6.16 13.03 16.62
CA ARG A 67 5.14 12.02 16.99
C ARG A 67 5.77 10.64 17.22
N GLY A 68 5.22 9.85 18.14
CA GLY A 68 5.83 8.62 18.67
C GLY A 68 6.31 7.60 17.62
N SER A 69 7.38 6.86 17.93
CA SER A 69 8.11 6.02 16.97
C SER A 69 7.26 4.96 16.26
N ALA A 70 6.24 4.42 16.95
CA ALA A 70 5.36 3.38 16.41
C ALA A 70 4.45 3.89 15.28
N ALA A 71 3.80 5.05 15.46
CA ALA A 71 2.92 5.64 14.43
C ALA A 71 3.69 5.98 13.15
N ASP A 72 4.92 6.48 13.30
CA ASP A 72 5.81 6.73 12.19
C ASP A 72 6.28 5.44 11.49
N SER A 73 6.46 4.34 12.23
CA SER A 73 6.75 3.02 11.65
C SER A 73 5.61 2.55 10.74
N HIS A 74 4.37 2.52 11.26
CA HIS A 74 3.18 2.15 10.49
C HIS A 74 3.01 3.00 9.24
N ARG A 75 3.25 4.30 9.36
CA ARG A 75 3.14 5.20 8.24
C ARG A 75 4.17 4.92 7.15
N ARG A 76 5.44 4.70 7.50
CA ARG A 76 6.48 4.33 6.52
C ARG A 76 6.17 2.99 5.86
N TRP A 77 5.68 2.03 6.65
CA TRP A 77 5.24 0.73 6.17
C TRP A 77 4.09 0.84 5.16
N LEU A 78 3.03 1.58 5.49
CA LEU A 78 1.88 1.80 4.62
C LEU A 78 2.29 2.50 3.33
N ARG A 79 3.16 3.52 3.40
CA ARG A 79 3.66 4.21 2.21
C ARG A 79 4.42 3.25 1.29
N ARG A 80 5.34 2.45 1.84
CA ARG A 80 6.08 1.43 1.05
C ARG A 80 5.16 0.37 0.47
N THR A 81 4.11 0.01 1.19
CA THR A 81 3.12 -0.97 0.75
C THR A 81 2.30 -0.45 -0.43
N MET A 82 1.89 0.82 -0.41
CA MET A 82 1.14 1.47 -1.50
C MET A 82 2.00 1.80 -2.73
N LEU A 83 3.32 1.89 -2.60
CA LEU A 83 4.20 2.12 -3.74
C LEU A 83 4.24 0.93 -4.71
N VAL A 84 4.15 -0.30 -4.22
CA VAL A 84 4.19 -1.50 -5.07
C VAL A 84 3.05 -1.54 -6.10
N PRO A 85 1.76 -1.45 -5.72
CA PRO A 85 0.68 -1.42 -6.71
C PRO A 85 0.80 -0.21 -7.65
N LEU A 86 1.23 0.96 -7.15
CA LEU A 86 1.47 2.13 -8.02
C LEU A 86 2.51 1.85 -9.11
N LEU A 87 3.62 1.20 -8.75
CA LEU A 87 4.66 0.85 -9.72
C LEU A 87 4.17 -0.20 -10.71
N LEU A 88 3.43 -1.22 -10.23
CA LEU A 88 2.89 -2.26 -11.10
C LEU A 88 1.87 -1.69 -12.09
N TYR A 89 0.89 -0.91 -11.62
CA TYR A 89 -0.11 -0.28 -12.50
C TYR A 89 0.49 0.80 -13.39
N GLY A 90 1.47 1.57 -12.91
CA GLY A 90 2.20 2.54 -13.73
C GLY A 90 3.05 1.87 -14.83
N GLY A 91 3.67 0.74 -14.53
CA GLY A 91 4.36 -0.10 -15.50
C GLY A 91 3.40 -0.65 -16.56
N LEU A 92 2.24 -1.16 -16.13
CA LEU A 92 1.19 -1.64 -17.05
C LEU A 92 0.69 -0.52 -17.97
N LEU A 93 0.47 0.69 -17.44
CA LEU A 93 0.07 1.85 -18.22
C LEU A 93 1.15 2.25 -19.23
N SER A 94 2.42 2.22 -18.84
CA SER A 94 3.54 2.55 -19.73
C SER A 94 3.65 1.54 -20.88
N LEU A 95 3.49 0.25 -20.58
CA LEU A 95 3.45 -0.80 -21.60
C LEU A 95 2.28 -0.63 -22.56
N MET A 96 1.10 -0.24 -22.06
CA MET A 96 -0.05 0.07 -22.91
C MET A 96 0.24 1.22 -23.88
N VAL A 97 0.89 2.28 -23.42
CA VAL A 97 1.25 3.41 -24.27
C VAL A 97 2.21 2.97 -25.38
N VAL A 98 3.24 2.18 -25.03
CA VAL A 98 4.20 1.64 -26.01
C VAL A 98 3.49 0.74 -27.03
N GLU A 99 2.60 -0.13 -26.59
CA GLU A 99 1.88 -1.04 -27.46
C GLU A 99 0.90 -0.30 -28.38
N ALA A 100 0.20 0.72 -27.87
CA ALA A 100 -0.68 1.57 -28.67
C ALA A 100 0.09 2.29 -29.79
N VAL A 101 1.27 2.82 -29.49
CA VAL A 101 2.16 3.45 -30.50
C VAL A 101 2.59 2.42 -31.55
N ARG A 102 2.96 1.20 -31.14
CA ARG A 102 3.33 0.12 -32.05
C ARG A 102 2.20 -0.26 -33.00
N ILE A 103 1.00 -0.50 -32.47
CA ILE A 103 -0.19 -0.83 -33.27
C ILE A 103 -0.50 0.26 -34.29
N ALA A 104 -0.43 1.53 -33.86
CA ALA A 104 -0.66 2.67 -34.75
C ALA A 104 0.39 2.74 -35.88
N SER A 105 1.65 2.41 -35.59
CA SER A 105 2.73 2.40 -36.58
C SER A 105 2.71 1.19 -37.54
N SER A 106 2.08 0.08 -37.14
CA SER A 106 2.08 -1.19 -37.88
C SER A 106 0.77 -1.47 -38.63
N GLY A 107 -0.12 -0.49 -38.78
CA GLY A 107 -1.38 -0.65 -39.51
C GLY A 107 -2.40 -1.60 -38.87
N GLY A 108 -2.21 -2.02 -37.61
CA GLY A 108 -3.18 -2.86 -36.89
C GLY A 108 -2.95 -4.38 -36.93
N ASP A 109 -1.90 -4.86 -37.61
CA ASP A 109 -1.65 -6.30 -37.86
C ASP A 109 -1.55 -7.20 -36.60
N HIS A 110 -1.37 -6.61 -35.42
CA HIS A 110 -1.22 -7.34 -34.15
C HIS A 110 -2.25 -6.96 -33.08
N LEU A 111 -3.35 -6.28 -33.44
CA LEU A 111 -4.34 -5.77 -32.47
C LEU A 111 -4.89 -6.86 -31.55
N LEU A 112 -5.31 -8.01 -32.10
CA LEU A 112 -5.89 -9.10 -31.30
C LEU A 112 -4.86 -9.71 -30.33
N GLN A 113 -3.61 -9.89 -30.79
CA GLN A 113 -2.53 -10.39 -29.94
C GLN A 113 -2.21 -9.41 -28.81
N ALA A 114 -2.16 -8.11 -29.11
CA ALA A 114 -1.92 -7.07 -28.12
C ALA A 114 -3.04 -7.00 -27.08
N VAL A 115 -4.30 -7.12 -27.50
CA VAL A 115 -5.46 -7.18 -26.59
C VAL A 115 -5.38 -8.41 -25.69
N ALA A 116 -5.10 -9.60 -26.25
CA ALA A 116 -4.98 -10.83 -25.45
C ALA A 116 -3.83 -10.74 -24.44
N ALA A 117 -2.66 -10.29 -24.86
CA ALA A 117 -1.50 -10.09 -23.98
C ALA A 117 -1.80 -9.05 -22.89
N HIS A 118 -2.50 -7.96 -23.23
CA HIS A 118 -2.92 -6.95 -22.28
C HIS A 118 -3.87 -7.52 -21.21
N LEU A 119 -4.89 -8.27 -21.61
CA LEU A 119 -5.84 -8.87 -20.66
C LEU A 119 -5.15 -9.82 -19.69
N ILE A 120 -4.28 -10.71 -20.20
CA ILE A 120 -3.51 -11.64 -19.36
C ILE A 120 -2.63 -10.87 -18.39
N LEU A 121 -1.86 -9.90 -18.88
CA LEU A 121 -0.94 -9.11 -18.06
C LEU A 121 -1.70 -8.27 -17.01
N HIS A 122 -2.83 -7.68 -17.41
CA HIS A 122 -3.71 -6.94 -16.51
C HIS A 122 -4.22 -7.83 -15.38
N SER A 123 -4.73 -9.03 -15.68
CA SER A 123 -5.21 -9.98 -14.65
C SER A 123 -4.09 -10.40 -13.71
N VAL A 124 -2.90 -10.71 -14.22
CA VAL A 124 -1.74 -11.08 -13.40
C VAL A 124 -1.33 -9.94 -12.46
N VAL A 125 -1.20 -8.73 -12.99
CA VAL A 125 -0.85 -7.53 -12.19
C VAL A 125 -1.91 -7.24 -11.14
N THR A 126 -3.19 -7.35 -11.52
CA THR A 126 -4.33 -7.04 -10.66
C THR A 126 -4.45 -8.04 -9.50
N LEU A 127 -4.38 -9.34 -9.80
CA LEU A 127 -4.40 -10.39 -8.76
C LEU A 127 -3.15 -10.35 -7.88
N GLY A 128 -1.97 -10.21 -8.49
CA GLY A 128 -0.71 -10.15 -7.75
C GLY A 128 -0.62 -8.95 -6.81
N SER A 129 -1.03 -7.77 -7.29
CA SER A 129 -1.06 -6.56 -6.46
C SER A 129 -2.13 -6.61 -5.36
N GLY A 130 -3.33 -7.13 -5.67
CA GLY A 130 -4.40 -7.32 -4.69
C GLY A 130 -3.98 -8.28 -3.56
N LEU A 131 -3.44 -9.46 -3.92
CA LEU A 131 -2.96 -10.44 -2.94
C LEU A 131 -1.82 -9.88 -2.08
N TRP A 132 -0.86 -9.20 -2.71
CA TRP A 132 0.23 -8.53 -2.02
C TRP A 132 -0.27 -7.51 -0.99
N LEU A 133 -1.23 -6.66 -1.38
CA LEU A 133 -1.84 -5.68 -0.50
C LEU A 133 -2.54 -6.35 0.68
N ILE A 134 -3.35 -7.39 0.44
CA ILE A 134 -4.07 -8.12 1.49
C ILE A 134 -3.08 -8.67 2.53
N VAL A 135 -2.06 -9.41 2.10
CA VAL A 135 -1.07 -10.02 3.00
C VAL A 135 -0.34 -8.96 3.83
N ARG A 136 0.16 -7.90 3.17
CA ARG A 136 0.87 -6.80 3.83
C ARG A 136 0.01 -6.04 4.83
N LEU A 137 -1.27 -5.82 4.51
CA LEU A 137 -2.20 -5.09 5.36
C LEU A 137 -2.65 -5.94 6.55
N LEU A 138 -2.82 -7.26 6.39
CA LEU A 138 -3.10 -8.17 7.50
C LEU A 138 -1.95 -8.17 8.51
N ILE A 139 -0.70 -8.36 8.05
CA ILE A 139 0.48 -8.34 8.92
C ILE A 139 0.61 -6.99 9.64
N GLY A 140 0.49 -5.89 8.90
CA GLY A 140 0.57 -4.56 9.46
C GLY A 140 -0.58 -4.25 10.41
N GLY A 141 -1.78 -4.75 10.14
CA GLY A 141 -2.98 -4.55 10.96
C GLY A 141 -2.91 -5.30 12.28
N LEU A 142 -2.45 -6.56 12.26
CA LEU A 142 -2.20 -7.34 13.48
C LEU A 142 -1.18 -6.64 14.39
N ARG A 143 -0.05 -6.19 13.84
CA ARG A 143 0.96 -5.43 14.58
C ARG A 143 0.39 -4.13 15.17
N PHE A 144 -0.50 -3.46 14.44
CA PHE A 144 -1.16 -2.24 14.90
C PHE A 144 -2.09 -2.50 16.08
N VAL A 145 -2.92 -3.55 16.01
CA VAL A 145 -3.81 -3.95 17.12
C VAL A 145 -3.01 -4.32 18.37
N ASP A 146 -1.85 -4.96 18.17
CA ASP A 146 -0.93 -5.32 19.25
C ASP A 146 -0.10 -4.14 19.81
N GLY A 147 -0.24 -2.93 19.27
CA GLY A 147 0.57 -1.78 19.70
C GLY A 147 2.05 -1.84 19.30
N ARG A 148 2.42 -2.77 18.43
CA ARG A 148 3.81 -2.99 17.99
C ARG A 148 4.14 -2.17 16.74
N PRO A 149 5.41 -1.81 16.50
CA PRO A 149 5.80 -1.21 15.24
C PRO A 149 5.54 -2.15 14.05
N ALA A 150 5.12 -1.58 12.92
CA ALA A 150 4.87 -2.27 11.66
C ALA A 150 6.10 -2.96 11.07
#